data_AF-A0A957F2T7-F1
#
_entry.id   AF-A0A957F2T7-F1
#
_cell.length_a   1.000
_cell.length_b   1.000
_cell.length_c   1.000
_cell.angle_alpha   90.00
_cell.angle_beta   90.00
_cell.angle_gamma   90.00
#
_symmetry.space_group_name_H-M   'P 1'
#
loop_
_entity.id
_entity.type
_entity.pdbx_description
1 polymer ?
#
loop_
_entity_poly.entity_id
_entity_poly.type
_entity_poly.pdbx_seq_one_letter_code
_entity_poly.pdbx_strand_id
1 'polypeptide(L)'
;VLVGMFVYMVRLPPQQWLMRAGLAVLIGGAAGNLWDRLTTGAVLDFIEVRPLPTVFNVADILIYVGLFLLLAGTWWQGEETAVIPQSPPPSAADSLPTPPDPPV
;
A
#
# COMPACT_ATOMS: atom_id res chain seq x y z
N VAL A 1 14.63 -8.16 -8.15
CA VAL A 1 13.52 -7.90 -7.20
C VAL A 1 13.76 -6.62 -6.39
N LEU A 2 14.81 -6.54 -5.56
CA LEU A 2 15.11 -5.36 -4.73
C LEU A 2 15.12 -4.03 -5.49
N VAL A 3 15.83 -3.96 -6.64
CA VAL A 3 15.84 -2.76 -7.48
C VAL A 3 14.43 -2.39 -7.97
N GLY A 4 13.64 -3.38 -8.38
CA GLY A 4 12.25 -3.17 -8.80
C GLY A 4 11.38 -2.61 -7.68
N MET A 5 11.51 -3.16 -6.46
CA MET A 5 10.83 -2.63 -5.26
C MET A 5 11.27 -1.20 -4.94
N PHE A 6 12.56 -0.89 -5.02
CA PHE A 6 13.08 0.45 -4.77
C PHE A 6 12.55 1.45 -5.81
N VAL A 7 12.55 1.07 -7.08
CA VAL A 7 11.96 1.86 -8.17
C VAL A 7 10.45 2.07 -7.95
N TYR A 8 9.72 1.05 -7.49
CA TYR A 8 8.31 1.21 -7.15
C TYR A 8 8.12 2.17 -5.97
N MET A 9 8.94 2.05 -4.93
CA MET A 9 8.89 2.91 -3.75
C MET A 9 9.05 4.40 -4.07
N VAL A 10 9.97 4.75 -4.98
CA VAL A 10 10.18 6.16 -5.39
C VAL A 10 9.04 6.70 -6.25
N ARG A 11 8.24 5.82 -6.90
CA ARG A 11 7.06 6.22 -7.68
C ARG A 11 5.78 6.33 -6.86
N LEU A 12 5.79 5.96 -5.58
CA LEU A 12 4.63 6.12 -4.70
C LEU A 12 4.26 7.60 -4.50
N PRO A 13 2.96 7.96 -4.56
CA PRO A 13 2.49 9.28 -4.17
C PRO A 13 2.85 9.61 -2.71
N PRO A 14 3.10 10.89 -2.38
CA PRO A 14 3.54 11.28 -1.04
C PRO A 14 2.51 10.98 0.06
N GLN A 15 1.22 10.92 -0.28
CA GLN A 15 0.14 10.55 0.64
C GLN A 15 0.24 9.10 1.12
N GLN A 16 0.89 8.22 0.35
CA GLN A 16 1.01 6.79 0.67
C GLN A 16 2.21 6.50 1.58
N TRP A 17 2.39 7.32 2.61
CA TRP A 17 3.56 7.26 3.50
C TRP A 17 3.69 5.91 4.20
N LEU A 18 2.56 5.26 4.56
CA LEU A 18 2.55 3.96 5.22
C LEU A 18 3.04 2.84 4.28
N MET A 19 2.62 2.85 3.01
CA MET A 19 3.15 1.91 1.99
C MET A 19 4.63 2.16 1.72
N ARG A 20 5.07 3.43 1.68
CA ARG A 20 6.48 3.79 1.49
C ARG A 20 7.34 3.30 2.66
N ALA A 21 6.87 3.47 3.90
CA ALA A 21 7.52 2.94 5.09
C ALA A 21 7.59 1.40 5.04
N GLY A 22 6.49 0.73 4.69
CA GLY A 22 6.45 -0.72 4.53
C GLY A 22 7.47 -1.25 3.50
N LEU A 23 7.56 -0.61 2.33
CA LEU A 23 8.58 -0.95 1.34
C LEU A 23 10.00 -0.73 1.83
N ALA A 24 10.28 0.40 2.51
CA ALA A 24 11.61 0.67 3.02
C ALA A 24 12.08 -0.41 4.01
N VAL A 25 11.19 -0.81 4.92
CA VAL A 25 11.46 -1.88 5.89
C VAL A 25 11.65 -3.23 5.19
N LEU A 26 10.79 -3.57 4.23
CA LEU A 26 10.88 -4.84 3.48
C LEU A 26 12.18 -4.91 2.67
N ILE A 27 12.52 -3.84 1.95
CA ILE A 27 13.77 -3.71 1.19
C ILE A 27 14.96 -3.85 2.14
N GLY A 28 14.92 -3.22 3.31
CA GLY A 28 15.98 -3.32 4.32
C GLY A 28 16.20 -4.75 4.79
N GLY A 29 15.14 -5.49 5.13
CA GLY A 29 15.25 -6.90 5.51
C GLY A 29 15.82 -7.77 4.39
N ALA A 30 15.27 -7.66 3.18
CA ALA A 30 15.75 -8.42 2.03
C ALA A 30 17.20 -8.06 1.63
N ALA A 31 17.62 -6.80 1.80
CA ALA A 31 19.00 -6.38 1.60
C ALA A 31 19.94 -6.93 2.67
N GLY A 32 19.51 -7.03 3.94
CA GLY A 32 20.27 -7.67 5.01
C GLY A 32 20.57 -9.14 4.71
N ASN A 33 19.55 -9.91 4.33
CA ASN A 33 19.74 -11.32 3.93
C ASN A 33 20.63 -11.46 2.68
N LEU A 34 20.58 -10.51 1.74
CA LEU A 34 21.49 -10.50 0.60
C LEU A 34 22.92 -10.21 1.05
N TRP A 35 23.12 -9.26 1.96
CA TRP A 35 24.44 -8.90 2.49
C TRP A 35 25.11 -10.07 3.22
N ASP A 36 24.34 -10.79 4.05
CA ASP A 36 24.82 -12.00 4.73
C ASP A 36 25.34 -13.04 3.73
N ARG A 37 24.58 -13.27 2.64
CA ARG A 37 24.99 -14.20 1.57
C ARG A 37 26.26 -13.75 0.85
N LEU A 38 26.42 -12.45 0.63
CA LEU A 38 27.60 -11.92 -0.05
C LEU A 38 28.86 -11.99 0.83
N THR A 39 28.71 -11.88 2.15
CA THR A 39 29.85 -11.83 3.09
C THR A 39 30.21 -13.19 3.68
N THR A 40 29.21 -14.02 3.97
CA THR A 40 29.39 -15.31 4.64
C THR A 40 29.12 -16.51 3.72
N GLY A 41 28.49 -16.30 2.57
CA GLY A 41 28.03 -17.37 1.67
C GLY A 41 26.70 -18.00 2.08
N ALA A 42 26.11 -17.60 3.22
CA ALA A 42 24.86 -18.14 3.74
C ALA A 42 23.99 -17.03 4.39
N VAL A 43 22.76 -17.37 4.77
CA VAL A 43 21.94 -16.54 5.66
C VAL A 43 22.13 -17.06 7.07
N LEU A 44 22.39 -16.16 8.03
CA LEU A 44 22.60 -16.54 9.43
C LEU A 44 21.29 -16.46 10.20
N ASP A 45 20.78 -17.62 10.60
CA ASP A 45 19.62 -17.74 11.49
C ASP A 45 20.11 -17.86 12.94
N PHE A 46 19.74 -16.91 13.80
CA PHE A 46 20.25 -16.83 15.18
C PHE A 46 19.16 -16.75 16.24
N ILE A 47 17.89 -16.61 15.85
CA ILE A 47 16.75 -16.61 16.77
C ILE A 47 16.06 -17.98 16.67
N GLU A 48 16.02 -18.72 17.77
CA GLU A 48 15.33 -20.01 17.89
C GLU A 48 14.18 -19.89 18.90
N VAL A 49 12.95 -20.28 18.52
CA VAL A 49 11.76 -20.16 19.39
C VAL A 49 11.29 -21.53 19.86
N ARG A 50 11.64 -21.94 21.08
CA ARG A 50 11.19 -23.23 21.63
C ARG A 50 9.81 -23.15 22.29
N PRO A 51 8.96 -24.19 22.18
CA PRO A 51 9.22 -25.53 21.63
C PRO A 51 8.99 -25.66 20.12
N LEU A 52 8.74 -24.55 19.40
CA LEU A 52 8.53 -24.60 17.96
C LEU A 52 9.86 -24.89 17.24
N PRO A 53 9.90 -25.74 16.22
CA PRO A 53 11.12 -25.97 15.43
C PRO A 53 11.32 -24.84 14.41
N THR A 54 11.25 -23.58 14.88
CA THR A 54 11.32 -22.40 14.03
C THR A 54 12.54 -21.57 14.39
N VAL A 55 13.42 -21.40 13.41
CA VAL A 55 14.55 -20.48 13.45
C VAL A 55 14.32 -19.35 12.45
N PHE A 56 14.74 -18.14 12.80
CA PHE A 56 14.67 -16.98 11.91
C PHE A 56 15.72 -15.95 12.32
N ASN A 57 15.83 -14.89 11.53
CA ASN A 57 16.70 -13.76 11.83
C ASN A 57 15.94 -12.43 11.86
N VAL A 58 16.65 -11.34 12.14
CA VAL A 58 16.06 -9.99 12.16
C VAL A 58 15.56 -9.57 10.78
N ALA A 59 16.23 -9.99 9.70
CA ALA A 59 15.80 -9.66 8.34
C ALA A 59 14.42 -10.26 8.01
N ASP A 60 14.12 -11.48 8.46
CA ASP A 60 12.81 -12.11 8.29
C ASP A 60 11.72 -11.32 9.03
N ILE A 61 12.00 -10.87 10.26
CA ILE A 61 11.09 -10.02 11.03
C ILE A 61 10.82 -8.72 10.28
N LEU A 62 11.85 -8.07 9.75
CA LEU A 62 11.69 -6.84 8.96
C LEU A 62 10.84 -7.09 7.71
N ILE A 63 11.03 -8.21 7.01
CA ILE A 63 10.21 -8.56 5.86
C ILE A 63 8.73 -8.70 6.27
N TYR A 64 8.43 -9.39 7.37
CA TYR A 64 7.06 -9.53 7.87
C TYR A 64 6.45 -8.19 8.32
N VAL A 65 7.21 -7.36 9.04
CA VAL A 65 6.76 -6.03 9.46
C VAL A 65 6.51 -5.13 8.24
N GLY A 66 7.40 -5.14 7.26
CA GLY A 66 7.25 -4.40 6.01
C GLY A 66 6.02 -4.85 5.21
N LEU A 67 5.77 -6.16 5.15
CA LEU A 67 4.56 -6.73 4.53
C LEU A 67 3.29 -6.30 5.28
N PHE A 68 3.29 -6.33 6.61
CA PHE A 68 2.15 -5.89 7.41
C PHE A 68 1.84 -4.41 7.18
N LEU A 69 2.86 -3.54 7.15
CA LEU A 69 2.71 -2.12 6.85
C LEU A 69 2.19 -1.87 5.44
N LEU A 70 2.64 -2.66 4.45
CA LEU A 70 2.12 -2.62 3.09
C LEU A 70 0.62 -2.94 3.05
N LEU A 71 0.21 -4.04 3.68
CA LEU A 71 -1.20 -4.44 3.74
C LEU A 71 -2.05 -3.38 4.46
N ALA A 72 -1.58 -2.87 5.60
CA ALA A 72 -2.25 -1.79 6.32
C ALA A 72 -2.36 -0.52 5.47
N GLY A 73 -1.30 -0.15 4.75
CA GLY A 73 -1.30 1.00 3.84
C GLY A 73 -2.27 0.85 2.67
N THR A 74 -2.45 -0.36 2.14
CA THR A 74 -3.44 -0.63 1.08
C THR A 74 -4.88 -0.57 1.60
N TRP A 75 -5.14 -1.10 2.80
CA TRP A 75 -6.45 -1.02 3.43
C TRP A 75 -6.84 0.43 3.76
N TRP A 76 -5.90 1.22 4.28
CA TRP A 76 -6.15 2.62 4.63
C TRP A 76 -6.54 3.50 3.42
N GLN A 77 -6.05 3.18 2.22
CA GLN A 77 -6.41 3.92 1.00
C GLN A 77 -7.75 3.49 0.39
N GLY A 78 -8.25 2.31 0.76
CA GLY A 78 -9.52 1.77 0.24
C GLY A 78 -10.76 2.57 0.65
N GLU A 79 -10.65 3.47 1.63
CA GLU A 79 -11.77 4.26 2.16
C GLU A 79 -12.01 5.59 1.41
N GLU A 80 -10.99 6.15 0.73
CA GLU A 80 -11.08 7.48 0.09
C GLU A 80 -11.74 7.49 -1.30
N THR A 81 -11.99 6.31 -1.92
CA THR A 81 -12.52 6.24 -3.30
C THR A 81 -14.04 6.01 -3.37
N ALA A 82 -14.72 5.93 -2.22
CA ALA A 82 -16.16 5.64 -2.14
C ALA A 82 -17.07 6.88 -2.13
N VAL A 83 -16.66 8.00 -2.73
CA VAL A 83 -17.52 9.18 -2.90
C VAL A 83 -17.43 9.69 -4.34
N ILE A 84 -18.23 9.08 -5.23
CA ILE A 84 -18.75 9.79 -6.40
C ILE A 84 -20.22 10.10 -6.09
N PRO A 85 -20.58 11.33 -5.68
CA PRO A 85 -21.96 11.76 -5.71
C PRO A 85 -22.29 12.03 -7.18
N GLN A 86 -22.92 11.07 -7.85
CA GLN A 86 -23.69 11.39 -9.06
C GLN A 86 -25.15 11.50 -8.69
N SER A 87 -25.58 12.73 -8.42
CA SER A 87 -26.88 13.18 -8.88
C SER A 87 -26.58 14.12 -10.05
N PRO A 88 -26.94 13.79 -11.30
CA PRO A 88 -26.88 14.77 -12.38
C PRO A 88 -27.68 16.02 -11.94
N PRO A 89 -27.21 17.25 -12.24
CA PRO A 89 -28.04 18.43 -12.04
C PRO A 89 -29.37 18.24 -12.77
N PRO A 90 -30.51 18.74 -12.23
CA PRO A 90 -31.80 18.63 -12.90
C PRO A 90 -31.64 19.10 -14.35
N SER A 91 -32.07 18.25 -15.27
CA SER A 91 -31.98 18.51 -16.71
C SER A 91 -32.54 19.89 -17.00
N ALA A 92 -31.84 20.69 -17.80
CA ALA A 92 -32.27 22.02 -18.24
C ALA A 92 -33.63 22.02 -19.00
N ALA A 93 -34.25 20.85 -19.18
CA ALA A 93 -35.63 20.69 -19.65
C ALA A 93 -36.69 21.06 -18.60
N ASP A 94 -36.38 20.99 -17.30
CA ASP A 94 -37.32 21.31 -16.21
C ASP A 94 -37.41 22.82 -15.88
N SER A 95 -36.60 23.65 -16.54
CA SER A 95 -36.54 25.11 -16.32
C SER A 95 -37.13 25.96 -17.44
N LEU A 96 -37.74 25.34 -18.47
CA LEU A 96 -38.46 26.10 -19.48
C LEU A 96 -39.75 26.69 -18.87
N PRO A 97 -40.02 28.00 -19.05
CA PRO A 97 -41.30 28.57 -18.67
C PRO A 97 -42.41 27.81 -19.39
N THR A 98 -43.37 27.27 -18.65
CA THR A 98 -44.59 26.73 -19.25
C THR A 98 -45.27 27.84 -20.06
N PRO A 99 -45.72 27.56 -21.30
CA PRO A 99 -46.40 28.56 -22.12
C PRO A 99 -47.56 29.19 -21.34
N PRO A 100 -47.80 30.51 -21.44
CA PRO A 100 -48.96 31.11 -20.81
C PRO A 100 -50.23 30.49 -21.38
N ASP A 101 -51.18 30.19 -20.49
CA ASP A 101 -52.46 29.59 -20.86
C ASP A 101 -53.20 30.46 -21.90
N PRO A 102 -53.87 29.85 -22.89
CA PRO A 102 -54.66 30.60 -23.86
C PRO A 102 -55.79 31.36 -23.13
N PRO A 103 -56.08 32.62 -23.53
CA PRO A 103 -57.14 33.40 -22.89
C PRO A 103 -58.50 32.72 -23.09
N VAL A 104 -59.23 32.56 -21.99
CA VAL A 104 -60.64 32.10 -21.94
C VAL A 104 -61.59 33.26 -22.20
#